data_AF-A2HFV1-F1
#
_entry.id   AF-A2HFV1-F1
#
_cell.length_a   1.000
_cell.length_b   1.000
_cell.length_c   1.000
_cell.angle_alpha   90.00
_cell.angle_beta   90.00
_cell.angle_gamma   90.00
#
_symmetry.space_group_name_H-M   'P 1'
#
loop_
_entity.id
_entity.type
_entity.pdbx_description
1 polymer ?
#
loop_
_entity_poly.entity_id
_entity_poly.type
_entity_poly.pdbx_seq_one_letter_code
_entity_poly.pdbx_strand_id
1 'polypeptide(L)'
;MNHPAISPLKDQLLEVAEICRQHVEVFGSRCPSNVETRWVSFIYPLHFIWTKRAKVTLFHSIPDGTEDLYKCSVIFASLVLIFEDPKSPLSRVYPCIYNAMKALEELDAENNRFARIFRDILLEKTIHSQMGGLWAFAYIITPKGLMFARNSINSREFPPPTSGYVKMFHYRQKEEDPIEDVREIFMGDAAAEAEGNTEPPAPSLKHNWPAQDLNRFNEDLHEQEEVHESNDDTEGEELCDSPMVDAAISWFTSELKKRGRSDDVIDDIVKLFKDMIANNNHIFKTSRTVSGLDIFDFNFKINDENWGLFANICLRITCCTCAEASCERTISAQRLILTCSNLNM
;
A
#
# COMPACT_ATOMS: atom_id res chain seq x y z
N MET A 1 14.59 0.06 8.79
CA MET A 1 14.94 -1.38 8.71
C MET A 1 16.28 -1.61 9.40
N ASN A 2 16.29 -2.26 10.57
CA ASN A 2 17.50 -2.56 11.34
C ASN A 2 17.62 -4.09 11.49
N HIS A 3 18.04 -4.76 10.42
CA HIS A 3 18.27 -6.21 10.43
C HIS A 3 19.77 -6.48 10.53
N PRO A 4 20.26 -7.40 11.39
CA PRO A 4 21.69 -7.63 11.58
C PRO A 4 22.48 -7.90 10.30
N ALA A 5 21.87 -8.56 9.31
CA ALA A 5 22.52 -8.83 8.02
C ALA A 5 22.58 -7.60 7.08
N ILE A 6 21.78 -6.56 7.32
CA ILE A 6 21.71 -5.34 6.49
C ILE A 6 22.49 -4.20 7.15
N SER A 7 22.50 -4.13 8.49
CA SER A 7 23.10 -3.02 9.25
C SER A 7 24.55 -2.70 8.85
N PRO A 8 25.47 -3.67 8.68
CA PRO A 8 26.85 -3.35 8.30
C PRO A 8 26.96 -2.63 6.95
N LEU A 9 26.20 -3.07 5.95
CA LEU A 9 26.18 -2.44 4.63
C LEU A 9 25.49 -1.08 4.68
N LYS A 10 24.41 -0.95 5.47
CA LYS A 10 23.75 0.33 5.72
C LYS A 10 24.73 1.35 6.31
N ASP A 11 25.51 0.97 7.32
CA ASP A 11 26.44 1.88 8.00
C ASP A 11 27.54 2.36 7.03
N GLN A 12 28.11 1.46 6.23
CA GLN A 12 29.05 1.82 5.15
C GLN A 12 28.42 2.76 4.11
N LEU A 13 27.16 2.57 3.75
CA LEU A 13 26.46 3.45 2.83
C LEU A 13 26.21 4.84 3.43
N LEU A 14 25.97 4.94 4.73
CA LEU A 14 25.82 6.22 5.41
C LEU A 14 27.15 6.99 5.50
N GLU A 15 28.28 6.29 5.65
CA GLU A 15 29.61 6.88 5.50
C GLU A 15 29.83 7.42 4.09
N VAL A 16 29.51 6.64 3.04
CA VAL A 16 29.59 7.12 1.65
C VAL A 16 28.68 8.32 1.42
N ALA A 17 27.49 8.33 2.02
CA ALA A 17 26.56 9.46 1.91
C ALA A 17 27.14 10.73 2.54
N GLU A 18 27.87 10.62 3.64
CA GLU A 18 28.55 11.76 4.27
C GLU A 18 29.67 12.31 3.38
N ILE A 19 30.44 11.44 2.75
CA ILE A 19 31.46 11.85 1.77
C ILE A 19 30.79 12.55 0.58
N CYS A 20 29.67 12.01 0.08
CA CYS A 20 28.91 12.66 -1.00
C CYS A 20 28.36 14.04 -0.60
N ARG A 21 28.00 14.24 0.68
CA ARG A 21 27.56 15.56 1.20
C ARG A 21 28.69 16.59 1.22
N GLN A 22 29.94 16.16 1.27
CA GLN A 22 31.12 17.05 1.21
C GLN A 22 31.48 17.46 -0.22
N HIS A 23 30.94 16.79 -1.24
CA HIS A 23 31.27 16.98 -2.66
C HIS A 23 30.07 17.50 -3.48
N VAL A 24 29.32 18.47 -2.95
CA VAL A 24 28.08 19.00 -3.57
C VAL A 24 28.33 19.50 -5.00
N GLU A 25 29.49 20.11 -5.24
CA GLU A 25 29.95 20.63 -6.53
C GLU A 25 30.06 19.56 -7.62
N VAL A 26 30.38 18.31 -7.26
CA VAL A 26 30.45 17.18 -8.21
C VAL A 26 29.05 16.72 -8.63
N PHE A 27 28.10 16.80 -7.70
CA PHE A 27 26.76 16.24 -7.87
C PHE A 27 25.71 17.24 -8.33
N GLY A 28 25.98 18.54 -8.19
CA GLY A 28 25.03 19.63 -8.42
C GLY A 28 23.89 19.68 -7.40
N SER A 29 23.91 18.80 -6.39
CA SER A 29 22.93 18.76 -5.30
C SER A 29 23.51 18.01 -4.11
N ARG A 30 23.03 18.34 -2.90
CA ARG A 30 23.47 17.70 -1.66
C ARG A 30 22.88 16.29 -1.55
N CYS A 31 23.68 15.32 -1.11
CA CYS A 31 23.19 13.97 -0.82
C CYS A 31 22.22 14.00 0.38
N PRO A 32 21.01 13.41 0.27
CA PRO A 32 20.02 13.42 1.36
C PRO A 32 20.51 12.74 2.64
N SER A 33 19.96 13.18 3.77
CA SER A 33 20.19 12.56 5.08
C SER A 33 19.32 11.30 5.28
N ASN A 34 19.73 10.45 6.22
CA ASN A 34 18.93 9.32 6.69
C ASN A 34 17.69 9.83 7.44
N VAL A 35 16.53 9.19 7.23
CA VAL A 35 15.27 9.53 7.89
C VAL A 35 14.82 8.35 8.73
N GLU A 36 15.08 8.39 10.03
CA GLU A 36 14.91 7.23 10.93
C GLU A 36 13.46 6.75 11.08
N THR A 37 12.49 7.63 10.83
CA THR A 37 11.04 7.35 10.97
C THR A 37 10.46 6.53 9.82
N ARG A 38 11.18 6.33 8.71
CA ARG A 38 10.70 5.59 7.53
C ARG A 38 11.03 4.09 7.63
N TRP A 39 10.19 3.25 7.02
CA TRP A 39 10.41 1.79 6.96
C TRP A 39 11.79 1.43 6.38
N VAL A 40 12.19 2.12 5.31
CA VAL A 40 13.55 2.09 4.75
C VAL A 40 14.21 3.44 5.02
N SER A 41 14.77 3.61 6.22
CA SER A 41 15.29 4.90 6.69
C SER A 41 16.37 5.51 5.80
N PHE A 42 17.15 4.66 5.14
CA PHE A 42 18.29 5.04 4.32
C PHE A 42 17.98 5.04 2.81
N ILE A 43 16.71 4.97 2.40
CA ILE A 43 16.35 4.91 0.97
C ILE A 43 16.85 6.13 0.19
N TYR A 44 16.74 7.34 0.75
CA TYR A 44 17.17 8.57 0.07
C TYR A 44 18.68 8.59 -0.21
N PRO A 45 19.58 8.41 0.78
CA PRO A 45 21.01 8.34 0.50
C PRO A 45 21.37 7.14 -0.39
N LEU A 46 20.74 5.98 -0.21
CA LEU A 46 20.97 4.81 -1.06
C LEU A 46 20.61 5.09 -2.53
N HIS A 47 19.44 5.67 -2.79
CA HIS A 47 19.00 6.03 -4.13
C HIS A 47 19.94 7.06 -4.77
N PHE A 48 20.37 8.07 -4.02
CA PHE A 48 21.33 9.05 -4.50
C PHE A 48 22.67 8.40 -4.90
N ILE A 49 23.22 7.55 -4.03
CA ILE A 49 24.48 6.84 -4.29
C ILE A 49 24.35 5.94 -5.52
N TRP A 50 23.26 5.19 -5.62
CA TRP A 50 23.03 4.25 -6.72
C TRP A 50 22.82 4.95 -8.07
N THR A 51 22.00 6.00 -8.11
CA THR A 51 21.71 6.75 -9.34
C THR A 51 22.93 7.54 -9.82
N LYS A 52 23.72 8.10 -8.90
CA LYS A 52 24.94 8.88 -9.20
C LYS A 52 26.24 8.06 -9.09
N ARG A 53 26.16 6.73 -9.10
CA ARG A 53 27.28 5.80 -8.84
C ARG A 53 28.55 6.06 -9.68
N ALA A 54 28.40 6.45 -10.94
CA ALA A 54 29.53 6.77 -11.81
C ALA A 54 30.34 7.99 -11.33
N LYS A 55 29.68 8.94 -10.64
CA LYS A 55 30.34 10.10 -10.02
C LYS A 55 30.92 9.74 -8.65
N VAL A 56 30.21 8.95 -7.85
CA VAL A 56 30.68 8.49 -6.53
C VAL A 56 32.00 7.74 -6.66
N THR A 57 32.09 6.85 -7.66
CA THR A 57 33.28 6.03 -7.94
C THR A 57 34.52 6.84 -8.36
N LEU A 58 34.39 8.14 -8.64
CA LEU A 58 35.55 9.01 -8.90
C LEU A 58 36.37 9.30 -7.63
N PHE A 59 35.76 9.19 -6.45
CA PHE A 59 36.40 9.57 -5.19
C PHE A 59 36.17 8.58 -4.04
N HIS A 60 35.26 7.62 -4.17
CA HIS A 60 35.07 6.56 -3.17
C HIS A 60 34.55 5.26 -3.77
N SER A 61 34.97 4.11 -3.24
CA SER A 61 34.41 2.81 -3.64
C SER A 61 32.97 2.66 -3.15
N ILE A 62 32.11 2.04 -3.97
CA ILE A 62 30.77 1.69 -3.55
C ILE A 62 30.83 0.30 -2.89
N PRO A 63 30.30 0.15 -1.66
CA PRO A 63 30.28 -1.14 -0.97
C PRO A 63 29.63 -2.25 -1.80
N ASP A 64 30.22 -3.45 -1.73
CA ASP A 64 29.66 -4.64 -2.36
C ASP A 64 28.27 -4.98 -1.79
N GLY A 65 27.34 -5.43 -2.64
CA GLY A 65 25.93 -5.66 -2.28
C GLY A 65 25.04 -4.41 -2.29
N THR A 66 25.56 -3.22 -2.63
CA THR A 66 24.73 -1.99 -2.75
C THR A 66 23.62 -2.15 -3.78
N GLU A 67 23.88 -2.82 -4.92
CA GLU A 67 22.87 -3.08 -5.95
C GLU A 67 21.73 -3.94 -5.40
N ASP A 68 22.07 -5.05 -4.75
CA ASP A 68 21.10 -6.00 -4.19
C ASP A 68 20.20 -5.31 -3.17
N LEU A 69 20.82 -4.50 -2.30
CA LEU A 69 20.12 -3.74 -1.29
C LEU A 69 19.22 -2.67 -1.92
N TYR A 70 19.69 -1.99 -2.97
CA TYR A 70 18.91 -0.99 -3.70
C TYR A 70 17.65 -1.59 -4.33
N LYS A 71 17.78 -2.70 -5.07
CA LYS A 71 16.63 -3.37 -5.72
C LYS A 71 15.54 -3.74 -4.70
N CYS A 72 15.92 -4.34 -3.58
CA CYS A 72 14.99 -4.68 -2.50
C CYS A 72 14.38 -3.44 -1.83
N SER A 73 15.19 -2.39 -1.61
CA SER A 73 14.76 -1.15 -0.96
C SER A 73 13.75 -0.37 -1.81
N VAL A 74 13.88 -0.40 -3.14
CA VAL A 74 12.94 0.23 -4.07
C VAL A 74 11.54 -0.38 -3.93
N ILE A 75 11.42 -1.71 -3.84
CA ILE A 75 10.13 -2.40 -3.65
C ILE A 75 9.42 -1.88 -2.39
N PHE A 76 10.13 -1.85 -1.26
CA PHE A 76 9.58 -1.33 -0.01
C PHE A 76 9.23 0.16 -0.08
N ALA A 77 10.07 0.97 -0.71
CA ALA A 77 9.81 2.40 -0.84
C ALA A 77 8.57 2.69 -1.69
N SER A 78 8.36 1.93 -2.77
CA SER A 78 7.13 2.00 -3.57
C SER A 78 5.89 1.61 -2.75
N LEU A 79 5.97 0.57 -1.91
CA LEU A 79 4.87 0.20 -1.01
C LEU A 79 4.51 1.31 -0.02
N VAL A 80 5.52 1.96 0.57
CA VAL A 80 5.30 3.08 1.51
C VAL A 80 4.52 4.21 0.84
N LEU A 81 4.86 4.56 -0.41
CA LEU A 81 4.13 5.59 -1.16
C LEU A 81 2.66 5.23 -1.38
N ILE A 82 2.36 3.95 -1.62
CA ILE A 82 0.98 3.45 -1.78
C ILE A 82 0.23 3.51 -0.44
N PHE A 83 0.87 3.10 0.65
CA PHE A 83 0.23 3.08 1.97
C PHE A 83 -0.02 4.49 2.53
N GLU A 84 0.84 5.44 2.18
CA GLU A 84 0.70 6.84 2.56
C GLU A 84 -0.30 7.62 1.68
N ASP A 85 -0.73 7.06 0.54
CA ASP A 85 -1.69 7.75 -0.32
C ASP A 85 -3.08 7.81 0.33
N PRO A 86 -3.59 9.02 0.65
CA PRO A 86 -4.91 9.18 1.26
C PRO A 86 -6.07 8.78 0.35
N LYS A 87 -5.84 8.60 -0.95
CA LYS A 87 -6.86 8.21 -1.93
C LYS A 87 -6.86 6.72 -2.22
N SER A 88 -5.82 5.99 -1.82
CA SER A 88 -5.70 4.57 -2.10
C SER A 88 -6.67 3.77 -1.23
N PRO A 89 -7.63 3.04 -1.84
CA PRO A 89 -8.58 2.25 -1.09
C PRO A 89 -7.91 1.02 -0.48
N LEU A 90 -8.41 0.62 0.69
CA LEU A 90 -7.86 -0.46 1.50
C LEU A 90 -7.72 -1.80 0.73
N SER A 91 -8.65 -2.06 -0.18
CA SER A 91 -8.68 -3.26 -1.02
C SER A 91 -7.47 -3.41 -1.95
N ARG A 92 -6.71 -2.33 -2.21
CA ARG A 92 -5.53 -2.36 -3.10
C ARG A 92 -4.24 -2.79 -2.40
N VAL A 93 -4.25 -2.81 -1.07
CA VAL A 93 -3.04 -3.11 -0.29
C VAL A 93 -2.59 -4.55 -0.50
N TYR A 94 -3.51 -5.51 -0.46
CA TYR A 94 -3.15 -6.92 -0.60
C TYR A 94 -2.49 -7.25 -1.95
N PRO A 95 -3.05 -6.84 -3.12
CA PRO A 95 -2.37 -7.01 -4.40
C PRO A 95 -0.95 -6.42 -4.44
N CYS A 96 -0.75 -5.23 -3.85
CA CYS A 96 0.56 -4.59 -3.80
C CYS A 96 1.55 -5.42 -2.97
N ILE A 97 1.13 -5.93 -1.81
CA ILE A 97 1.95 -6.82 -0.97
C ILE A 97 2.27 -8.12 -1.71
N TYR A 98 1.28 -8.73 -2.37
CA TYR A 98 1.47 -9.96 -3.15
C TYR A 98 2.48 -9.76 -4.27
N ASN A 99 2.33 -8.70 -5.07
CA ASN A 99 3.26 -8.37 -6.16
C ASN A 99 4.66 -8.06 -5.63
N ALA A 100 4.78 -7.41 -4.47
CA ALA A 100 6.06 -7.13 -3.83
C ALA A 100 6.74 -8.41 -3.32
N MET A 101 5.97 -9.34 -2.75
CA MET A 101 6.45 -10.68 -2.38
C MET A 101 6.98 -11.41 -3.62
N LYS A 102 6.22 -11.40 -4.73
CA LYS A 102 6.63 -12.01 -6.01
C LYS A 102 7.87 -11.36 -6.61
N ALA A 103 7.99 -10.03 -6.55
CA ALA A 103 9.20 -9.32 -6.98
C ALA A 103 10.42 -9.70 -6.13
N LEU A 104 10.24 -9.90 -4.82
CA LEU A 104 11.32 -10.37 -3.94
C LEU A 104 11.67 -11.84 -4.22
N GLU A 105 10.71 -12.70 -4.55
CA GLU A 105 10.99 -14.08 -5.00
C GLU A 105 11.77 -14.09 -6.33
N GLU A 106 11.42 -13.21 -7.28
CA GLU A 106 12.14 -13.02 -8.54
C GLU A 106 13.59 -12.58 -8.28
N LEU A 107 13.82 -11.60 -7.39
CA LEU A 107 15.17 -11.20 -7.00
C LEU A 107 15.96 -12.30 -6.29
N ASP A 108 15.32 -13.10 -5.43
CA ASP A 108 15.95 -14.23 -4.75
C ASP A 108 16.41 -15.30 -5.77
N ALA A 109 15.60 -15.57 -6.79
CA ALA A 109 15.96 -16.44 -7.91
C ALA A 109 17.14 -15.89 -8.74
N GLU A 110 17.31 -14.57 -8.79
CA GLU A 110 18.48 -13.90 -9.39
C GLU A 110 19.71 -13.85 -8.47
N ASN A 111 19.69 -14.53 -7.32
CA ASN A 111 20.74 -14.56 -6.30
C ASN A 111 20.96 -13.22 -5.56
N ASN A 112 19.92 -12.40 -5.42
CA ASN A 112 20.00 -11.19 -4.59
C ASN A 112 20.16 -11.56 -3.10
N ARG A 113 21.24 -11.07 -2.47
CA ARG A 113 21.64 -11.43 -1.09
C ARG A 113 20.62 -11.08 -0.01
N PHE A 114 19.72 -10.12 -0.28
CA PHE A 114 18.80 -9.57 0.72
C PHE A 114 17.33 -9.88 0.43
N ALA A 115 17.01 -10.39 -0.77
CA ALA A 115 15.63 -10.54 -1.22
C ALA A 115 14.77 -11.39 -0.27
N ARG A 116 15.30 -12.55 0.15
CA ARG A 116 14.63 -13.40 1.15
C ARG A 116 14.38 -12.69 2.48
N ILE A 117 15.37 -11.93 2.98
CA ILE A 117 15.26 -11.19 4.25
C ILE A 117 14.16 -10.12 4.14
N PHE A 118 14.14 -9.37 3.03
CA PHE A 118 13.11 -8.37 2.77
C PHE A 118 11.73 -9.00 2.63
N ARG A 119 11.61 -10.14 1.97
CA ARG A 119 10.34 -10.87 1.83
C ARG A 119 9.80 -11.29 3.18
N ASP A 120 10.64 -11.92 4.01
CA ASP A 120 10.23 -12.43 5.30
C ASP A 120 9.80 -11.27 6.22
N ILE A 121 10.50 -10.14 6.21
CA ILE A 121 10.12 -8.91 6.93
C ILE A 121 8.81 -8.32 6.41
N LEU A 122 8.61 -8.28 5.08
CA LEU A 122 7.37 -7.78 4.47
C LEU A 122 6.17 -8.60 4.98
N LEU A 123 6.28 -9.93 4.90
CA LEU A 123 5.20 -10.83 5.30
C LEU A 123 4.92 -10.76 6.81
N GLU A 124 5.95 -10.73 7.64
CA GLU A 124 5.83 -10.57 9.10
C GLU A 124 5.07 -9.29 9.47
N LYS A 125 5.39 -8.17 8.81
CA LYS A 125 4.76 -6.86 9.08
C LYS A 125 3.38 -6.69 8.47
N THR A 126 3.00 -7.54 7.52
CA THR A 126 1.76 -7.39 6.75
C THR A 126 0.86 -8.61 6.91
N ILE A 127 0.97 -9.60 6.03
CA ILE A 127 0.05 -10.75 5.94
C ILE A 127 0.07 -11.61 7.22
N HIS A 128 1.23 -11.82 7.84
CA HIS A 128 1.38 -12.60 9.06
C HIS A 128 1.18 -11.78 10.33
N SER A 129 0.93 -10.47 10.21
CA SER A 129 0.62 -9.62 11.37
C SER A 129 -0.78 -9.92 11.91
N GLN A 130 -1.06 -9.46 13.13
CA GLN A 130 -2.39 -9.60 13.76
C GLN A 130 -3.52 -9.02 12.90
N MET A 131 -3.24 -7.98 12.11
CA MET A 131 -4.20 -7.33 11.22
C MET A 131 -4.04 -7.76 9.76
N GLY A 132 -3.17 -8.73 9.46
CA GLY A 132 -2.86 -9.16 8.10
C GLY A 132 -4.09 -9.65 7.32
N GLY A 133 -5.00 -10.33 8.02
CA GLY A 133 -6.26 -10.80 7.45
C GLY A 133 -7.21 -9.68 7.02
N LEU A 134 -7.08 -8.45 7.54
CA LEU A 134 -7.87 -7.31 7.09
C LEU A 134 -7.54 -6.95 5.62
N TRP A 135 -6.27 -6.95 5.24
CA TRP A 135 -5.86 -6.64 3.87
C TRP A 135 -6.41 -7.67 2.89
N ALA A 136 -6.32 -8.95 3.26
CA ALA A 136 -6.89 -10.05 2.48
C ALA A 136 -8.41 -9.92 2.37
N PHE A 137 -9.11 -9.72 3.50
CA PHE A 137 -10.56 -9.54 3.51
C PHE A 137 -11.02 -8.36 2.64
N ALA A 138 -10.36 -7.20 2.79
CA ALA A 138 -10.70 -5.99 2.04
C ALA A 138 -10.54 -6.18 0.52
N TYR A 139 -9.59 -7.01 0.09
CA TYR A 139 -9.46 -7.34 -1.32
C TYR A 139 -10.52 -8.35 -1.78
N ILE A 140 -10.77 -9.44 -1.03
CA ILE A 140 -11.74 -10.49 -1.38
C ILE A 140 -13.15 -9.94 -1.60
N ILE A 141 -13.54 -8.91 -0.85
CA ILE A 141 -14.85 -8.26 -1.01
C ILE A 141 -14.95 -7.33 -2.24
N THR A 142 -14.01 -7.43 -3.18
CA THR A 142 -14.09 -6.82 -4.52
C THR A 142 -14.28 -7.91 -5.58
N PRO A 143 -14.89 -7.61 -6.74
CA PRO A 143 -15.01 -8.57 -7.84
C PRO A 143 -13.67 -9.22 -8.21
N LYS A 144 -12.61 -8.43 -8.37
CA LYS A 144 -11.27 -8.95 -8.70
C LYS A 144 -10.69 -9.81 -7.59
N GLY A 145 -10.80 -9.38 -6.33
CA GLY A 145 -10.26 -10.15 -5.21
C GLY A 145 -11.05 -11.43 -4.91
N LEU A 146 -12.35 -11.46 -5.21
CA LEU A 146 -13.14 -12.69 -5.15
C LEU A 146 -12.64 -13.69 -6.19
N MET A 147 -12.45 -13.27 -7.44
CA MET A 147 -11.82 -14.11 -8.48
C MET A 147 -10.43 -14.56 -8.06
N PHE A 148 -9.66 -13.68 -7.42
CA PHE A 148 -8.34 -14.01 -6.86
C PHE A 148 -8.40 -15.16 -5.85
N ALA A 149 -9.25 -15.03 -4.84
CA ALA A 149 -9.44 -16.05 -3.82
C ALA A 149 -9.92 -17.38 -4.43
N ARG A 150 -10.86 -17.31 -5.38
CA ARG A 150 -11.39 -18.46 -6.11
C ARG A 150 -10.32 -19.25 -6.84
N ASN A 151 -9.50 -18.57 -7.63
CA ASN A 151 -8.41 -19.24 -8.33
C ASN A 151 -7.41 -19.83 -7.32
N SER A 152 -7.12 -19.13 -6.21
CA SER A 152 -6.23 -19.64 -5.18
C SER A 152 -6.73 -20.92 -4.50
N ILE A 153 -8.02 -21.04 -4.19
CA ILE A 153 -8.59 -22.27 -3.60
C ILE A 153 -8.69 -23.41 -4.63
N ASN A 154 -8.68 -23.10 -5.92
CA ASN A 154 -8.69 -24.10 -6.99
C ASN A 154 -7.27 -24.41 -7.52
N SER A 155 -6.21 -24.00 -6.80
CA SER A 155 -4.81 -24.19 -7.22
C SER A 155 -4.49 -23.63 -8.61
N ARG A 156 -5.22 -22.59 -9.04
CA ARG A 156 -5.01 -21.91 -10.31
C ARG A 156 -4.01 -20.78 -10.08
N GLU A 157 -2.90 -20.81 -10.81
CA GLU A 157 -1.91 -19.74 -10.77
C GLU A 157 -2.38 -18.53 -11.59
N PHE A 158 -2.06 -17.35 -11.09
CA PHE A 158 -2.19 -16.12 -11.86
C PHE A 158 -0.99 -16.00 -12.79
N PRO A 159 -1.21 -15.74 -14.10
CA PRO A 159 -0.09 -15.51 -15.00
C PRO A 159 0.74 -14.33 -14.50
N PRO A 160 2.07 -14.42 -14.53
CA PRO A 160 2.92 -13.32 -14.11
C PRO A 160 2.79 -12.14 -15.10
N PRO A 161 3.03 -10.91 -14.65
CA PRO A 161 3.09 -9.75 -15.54
C PRO A 161 4.11 -9.97 -16.66
N THR A 162 3.77 -9.58 -17.90
CA THR A 162 4.65 -9.72 -19.08
C THR A 162 6.03 -9.08 -18.87
N SER A 163 6.10 -8.02 -18.08
CA SER A 163 7.34 -7.29 -17.78
C SER A 163 8.18 -7.88 -16.64
N GLY A 164 7.65 -8.82 -15.86
CA GLY A 164 8.20 -9.30 -14.58
C GLY A 164 7.72 -8.46 -13.38
N TYR A 165 7.69 -9.04 -12.19
CA TYR A 165 7.18 -8.38 -10.98
C TYR A 165 8.11 -7.27 -10.50
N VAL A 166 9.43 -7.44 -10.64
CA VAL A 166 10.41 -6.42 -10.22
C VAL A 166 10.17 -5.09 -10.95
N LYS A 167 9.77 -5.13 -12.22
CA LYS A 167 9.53 -3.93 -13.02
C LYS A 167 8.26 -3.17 -12.64
N MET A 168 7.42 -3.71 -11.75
CA MET A 168 6.28 -2.98 -11.20
C MET A 168 6.71 -1.94 -10.14
N PHE A 169 7.93 -2.04 -9.63
CA PHE A 169 8.40 -1.24 -8.48
C PHE A 169 9.45 -0.23 -8.90
N HIS A 170 9.12 1.04 -8.72
CA HIS A 170 10.02 2.16 -9.01
C HIS A 170 9.98 3.18 -7.87
N TYR A 171 11.16 3.68 -7.53
CA TYR A 171 11.28 4.77 -6.57
C TYR A 171 11.27 6.10 -7.31
N ARG A 172 10.25 6.92 -7.03
CA ARG A 172 10.26 8.35 -7.36
C ARG A 172 10.26 9.12 -6.04
N GLN A 173 11.21 10.02 -5.87
CA GLN A 173 11.20 10.94 -4.74
C GLN A 173 9.96 11.84 -4.90
N LYS A 174 9.10 11.88 -3.87
CA LYS A 174 7.96 12.80 -3.84
C LYS A 174 8.52 14.22 -3.91
N GLU A 175 7.99 15.05 -4.82
CA GLU A 175 8.35 16.48 -4.86
C GLU A 175 8.02 17.08 -3.48
N GLU A 176 8.95 17.90 -2.96
CA GLU A 176 8.81 18.54 -1.65
C GLU A 176 7.49 19.32 -1.62
N ASP A 177 6.60 18.97 -0.69
CA ASP A 177 5.35 19.69 -0.49
C ASP A 177 5.70 20.99 0.25
N PRO A 178 5.53 22.19 -0.36
CA PRO A 178 5.97 23.45 0.23
C PRO A 178 5.27 23.80 1.56
N ILE A 179 4.28 23.00 1.98
CA ILE A 179 3.52 23.16 3.21
C ILE A 179 4.19 22.45 4.40
N GLU A 180 5.01 21.41 4.20
CA GLU A 180 5.66 20.70 5.32
C GLU A 180 6.76 21.53 6.01
N ASP A 181 7.41 22.45 5.28
CA ASP A 181 8.45 23.35 5.82
C ASP A 181 7.89 24.47 6.72
N VAL A 182 6.59 24.75 6.65
CA VAL A 182 5.97 25.81 7.46
C VAL A 182 5.78 25.36 8.93
N ARG A 183 5.85 24.05 9.23
CA ARG A 183 5.66 23.58 10.62
C ARG A 183 6.93 23.55 11.45
N GLU A 184 8.11 23.50 10.83
CA GLU A 184 9.39 23.53 11.56
C GLU A 184 9.96 24.96 11.72
N ILE A 185 9.53 25.93 10.90
CA ILE A 185 10.03 27.32 10.98
C ILE A 185 9.27 28.18 12.02
N PHE A 186 8.10 27.75 12.51
CA PHE A 186 7.25 28.57 13.40
C PHE A 186 7.29 28.19 14.90
N MET A 187 8.24 27.38 15.36
CA MET A 187 8.39 27.06 16.79
C MET A 187 9.73 27.50 17.42
N GLY A 188 10.49 28.37 16.76
CA GLY A 188 11.62 29.06 17.35
C GLY A 188 11.61 30.51 16.89
N ASP A 189 11.59 31.45 17.84
CA ASP A 189 11.77 32.89 17.64
C ASP A 189 10.69 33.66 16.88
N ALA A 190 9.55 33.93 17.54
CA ALA A 190 8.76 35.13 17.26
C ALA A 190 7.81 35.48 18.44
N ALA A 191 8.37 35.62 19.64
CA ALA A 191 7.72 36.34 20.74
C ALA A 191 8.47 37.64 21.03
N ALA A 192 8.69 38.45 20.00
CA ALA A 192 9.10 39.84 20.16
C ALA A 192 8.79 40.64 18.89
N GLU A 193 8.09 41.74 19.11
CA GLU A 193 7.98 42.93 18.27
C GLU A 193 6.87 42.99 17.22
N ALA A 194 6.13 44.09 17.36
CA ALA A 194 4.94 44.49 16.66
C ALA A 194 5.26 45.51 15.57
N GLU A 195 4.21 45.84 14.81
CA GLU A 195 4.03 47.03 13.98
C GLU A 195 4.61 47.04 12.55
N GLY A 196 3.68 46.96 11.59
CA GLY A 196 3.48 47.99 10.56
C GLY A 196 4.59 48.21 9.54
N ASN A 197 4.42 47.64 8.34
CA ASN A 197 4.18 48.45 7.14
C ASN A 197 3.87 47.60 5.91
N THR A 198 2.90 48.10 5.16
CA THR A 198 2.41 47.61 3.87
C THR A 198 3.38 47.96 2.74
N GLU A 199 3.82 46.96 1.98
CA GLU A 199 4.08 47.07 0.54
C GLU A 199 3.70 45.74 -0.15
N PRO A 200 2.90 45.75 -1.23
CA PRO A 200 2.51 44.52 -1.92
C PRO A 200 3.66 44.04 -2.84
N PRO A 201 4.13 42.79 -2.72
CA PRO A 201 5.05 42.26 -3.71
C PRO A 201 4.30 41.94 -5.02
N ALA A 202 5.03 42.14 -6.10
CA ALA A 202 4.65 42.08 -7.51
C ALA A 202 4.08 40.69 -7.94
N PRO A 203 3.47 40.59 -9.14
CA PRO A 203 2.50 39.56 -9.46
C PRO A 203 3.12 38.17 -9.38
N SER A 204 2.50 37.31 -8.57
CA SER A 204 2.79 35.89 -8.55
C SER A 204 2.60 35.33 -9.96
N LEU A 205 3.70 34.85 -10.54
CA LEU A 205 3.67 33.93 -11.66
C LEU A 205 2.83 32.73 -11.21
N LYS A 206 1.57 32.71 -11.64
CA LYS A 206 0.73 31.52 -11.62
C LYS A 206 1.42 30.47 -12.50
N HIS A 207 2.32 29.69 -11.91
CA HIS A 207 2.66 28.41 -12.50
C HIS A 207 1.47 27.49 -12.26
N ASN A 208 0.67 27.36 -13.33
CA ASN A 208 -0.29 26.28 -13.47
C ASN A 208 0.46 24.96 -13.29
N TRP A 209 0.23 24.36 -12.14
CA TRP A 209 0.57 22.99 -11.78
C TRP A 209 0.05 22.02 -12.85
N PRO A 210 0.87 21.13 -13.45
CA PRO A 210 0.30 20.00 -14.15
C PRO A 210 -0.04 18.96 -13.08
N ALA A 211 -1.34 18.83 -12.78
CA ALA A 211 -1.91 17.71 -12.02
C ALA A 211 -1.70 16.33 -12.70
N GLN A 212 -0.84 16.25 -13.72
CA GLN A 212 -0.60 15.10 -14.57
C GLN A 212 0.44 14.12 -13.99
N ASP A 213 1.38 14.56 -13.14
CA ASP A 213 2.46 13.67 -12.68
C ASP A 213 2.14 12.86 -11.42
N LEU A 214 1.18 13.31 -10.59
CA LEU A 214 0.60 12.49 -9.50
C LEU A 214 -0.43 11.47 -10.01
N ASN A 215 -1.11 11.77 -11.12
CA ASN A 215 -2.05 10.84 -11.74
C ASN A 215 -1.33 9.66 -12.41
N ARG A 216 -0.12 9.87 -12.92
CA ARG A 216 0.63 8.84 -13.67
C ARG A 216 1.06 7.63 -12.83
N PHE A 217 1.39 7.82 -11.54
CA PHE A 217 1.77 6.72 -10.64
C PHE A 217 0.57 5.84 -10.29
N ASN A 218 -0.59 6.49 -10.11
CA ASN A 218 -1.85 5.80 -9.96
C ASN A 218 -2.18 5.07 -11.26
N GLU A 219 -2.13 5.70 -12.42
CA GLU A 219 -2.46 5.10 -13.72
C GLU A 219 -1.56 3.89 -14.06
N ASP A 220 -0.24 3.97 -13.88
CA ASP A 220 0.69 2.86 -14.20
C ASP A 220 0.46 1.61 -13.31
N LEU A 221 -0.01 1.76 -12.06
CA LEU A 221 -0.43 0.64 -11.18
C LEU A 221 -1.94 0.32 -11.30
N HIS A 222 -2.79 1.25 -11.76
CA HIS A 222 -4.20 1.05 -12.10
C HIS A 222 -4.35 0.21 -13.37
N GLU A 223 -3.49 0.40 -14.37
CA GLU A 223 -3.47 -0.36 -15.62
C GLU A 223 -2.83 -1.74 -15.46
N GLN A 224 -1.91 -1.92 -14.50
CA GLN A 224 -1.20 -3.19 -14.28
C GLN A 224 -1.97 -4.23 -13.44
N GLU A 225 -3.23 -3.95 -13.08
CA GLU A 225 -4.16 -4.98 -12.58
C GLU A 225 -4.68 -5.86 -13.75
N GLU A 226 -3.78 -6.44 -14.54
CA GLU A 226 -4.12 -7.50 -15.51
C GLU A 226 -4.32 -8.83 -14.76
N VAL A 227 -5.44 -8.93 -14.04
CA VAL A 227 -5.97 -10.22 -13.65
C VAL A 227 -6.80 -10.71 -14.83
N HIS A 228 -6.22 -11.58 -15.66
CA HIS A 228 -6.94 -12.22 -16.76
C HIS A 228 -8.23 -12.85 -16.24
N GLU A 229 -9.35 -12.57 -16.92
CA GLU A 229 -10.61 -13.27 -16.69
C GLU A 229 -10.36 -14.78 -16.85
N SER A 230 -10.42 -15.53 -15.75
CA SER A 230 -10.46 -16.99 -15.83
C SER A 230 -11.89 -17.43 -16.18
N ASN A 231 -12.00 -18.35 -17.13
CA ASN A 231 -13.29 -18.99 -17.42
C ASN A 231 -13.76 -19.74 -16.16
N ASP A 232 -14.95 -19.39 -15.69
CA ASP A 232 -15.58 -19.87 -14.46
C ASP A 232 -16.25 -21.24 -14.66
N ASP A 233 -15.51 -22.22 -15.17
CA ASP A 233 -15.93 -23.61 -15.19
C ASP A 233 -15.33 -24.28 -13.93
N THR A 234 -16.02 -24.19 -12.78
CA THR A 234 -15.52 -24.64 -11.46
C THR A 234 -16.48 -25.57 -10.70
N GLU A 235 -17.45 -26.20 -11.37
CA GLU A 235 -18.29 -27.19 -10.70
C GLU A 235 -17.51 -28.50 -10.44
N GLY A 236 -17.17 -28.77 -9.17
CA GLY A 236 -16.69 -30.07 -8.70
C GLY A 236 -15.17 -30.22 -8.53
N GLU A 237 -14.39 -29.14 -8.55
CA GLU A 237 -12.95 -29.18 -8.23
C GLU A 237 -12.70 -29.33 -6.71
N GLU A 238 -11.64 -30.05 -6.34
CA GLU A 238 -11.24 -30.23 -4.93
C GLU A 238 -10.59 -28.95 -4.40
N LEU A 239 -11.18 -28.38 -3.35
CA LEU A 239 -10.71 -27.14 -2.75
C LEU A 239 -9.38 -27.35 -2.01
N CYS A 240 -8.45 -26.44 -2.23
CA CYS A 240 -7.16 -26.39 -1.58
C CYS A 240 -7.12 -25.28 -0.50
N ASP A 241 -6.26 -25.47 0.50
CA ASP A 241 -6.00 -24.47 1.52
C ASP A 241 -5.34 -23.22 0.90
N SER A 242 -5.90 -22.05 1.16
CA SER A 242 -5.34 -20.77 0.70
C SER A 242 -4.98 -19.90 1.92
N PRO A 243 -3.68 -19.63 2.16
CA PRO A 243 -3.25 -18.80 3.29
C PRO A 243 -3.92 -17.43 3.35
N MET A 244 -4.25 -16.87 2.17
CA MET A 244 -4.98 -15.60 2.07
C MET A 244 -6.41 -15.72 2.61
N VAL A 245 -7.13 -16.74 2.15
CA VAL A 245 -8.54 -16.98 2.52
C VAL A 245 -8.62 -17.32 4.00
N ASP A 246 -7.70 -18.14 4.50
CA ASP A 246 -7.61 -18.51 5.91
C ASP A 246 -7.35 -17.28 6.79
N ALA A 247 -6.42 -16.40 6.39
CA ALA A 247 -6.15 -15.16 7.10
C ALA A 247 -7.39 -14.24 7.13
N ALA A 248 -8.09 -14.10 6.01
CA ALA A 248 -9.31 -13.29 5.92
C ALA A 248 -10.44 -13.84 6.80
N ILE A 249 -10.69 -15.15 6.76
CA ILE A 249 -11.71 -15.83 7.57
C ILE A 249 -11.38 -15.70 9.06
N SER A 250 -10.12 -15.95 9.44
CA SER A 250 -9.66 -15.85 10.83
C SER A 250 -9.84 -14.43 11.39
N TRP A 251 -9.43 -13.42 10.62
CA TRP A 251 -9.63 -12.02 11.00
C TRP A 251 -11.11 -11.67 11.12
N PHE A 252 -11.93 -12.04 10.12
CA PHE A 252 -13.36 -11.72 10.10
C PHE A 252 -14.11 -12.37 11.27
N THR A 253 -13.81 -13.63 11.57
CA THR A 253 -14.33 -14.36 12.72
C THR A 253 -13.96 -13.66 14.03
N SER A 254 -12.69 -13.26 14.18
CA SER A 254 -12.20 -12.53 15.37
C SER A 254 -12.93 -11.19 15.55
N GLU A 255 -13.16 -10.46 14.47
CA GLU A 255 -13.84 -9.16 14.49
C GLU A 255 -15.32 -9.29 14.87
N LEU A 256 -16.02 -10.33 14.39
CA LEU A 256 -17.39 -10.61 14.81
C LEU A 256 -17.48 -10.97 16.30
N LYS A 257 -16.53 -11.75 16.82
CA LYS A 257 -16.43 -12.07 18.26
C LYS A 257 -16.22 -10.82 19.11
N LYS A 258 -15.32 -9.93 18.71
CA LYS A 258 -15.07 -8.65 19.42
C LYS A 258 -16.31 -7.76 19.49
N ARG A 259 -17.22 -7.89 18.51
CA ARG A 259 -18.51 -7.16 18.46
C ARG A 259 -19.62 -7.82 19.27
N GLY A 260 -19.32 -8.90 20.02
CA GLY A 260 -20.26 -9.57 20.91
C GLY A 260 -21.35 -10.35 20.17
N ARG A 261 -21.08 -10.85 18.96
CA ARG A 261 -22.00 -11.74 18.24
C ARG A 261 -21.96 -13.14 18.85
N SER A 262 -23.10 -13.84 18.84
CA SER A 262 -23.18 -15.23 19.27
C SER A 262 -22.48 -16.14 18.26
N ASP A 263 -21.98 -17.29 18.73
CA ASP A 263 -21.28 -18.25 17.87
C ASP A 263 -22.16 -18.73 16.70
N ASP A 264 -23.45 -18.97 16.91
CA ASP A 264 -24.39 -19.36 15.83
C ASP A 264 -24.42 -18.33 14.69
N VAL A 265 -24.49 -17.03 15.02
CA VAL A 265 -24.54 -15.94 14.03
C VAL A 265 -23.19 -15.80 13.31
N ILE A 266 -22.09 -16.04 14.04
CA ILE A 266 -20.75 -16.02 13.46
C ILE A 266 -20.61 -17.15 12.44
N ASP A 267 -21.02 -18.37 12.81
CA ASP A 267 -20.92 -19.55 11.95
C ASP A 267 -21.76 -19.37 10.68
N ASP A 268 -22.98 -18.84 10.78
CA ASP A 268 -23.83 -18.55 9.63
C ASP A 268 -23.18 -17.54 8.67
N ILE A 269 -22.65 -16.44 9.20
CA ILE A 269 -22.04 -15.38 8.37
C ILE A 269 -20.70 -15.80 7.78
N VAL A 270 -19.88 -16.54 8.54
CA VAL A 270 -18.62 -17.09 8.04
C VAL A 270 -18.89 -18.14 6.97
N LYS A 271 -19.95 -18.94 7.12
CA LYS A 271 -20.39 -19.87 6.08
C LYS A 271 -20.82 -19.14 4.82
N LEU A 272 -21.62 -18.07 4.92
CA LEU A 272 -21.97 -17.23 3.76
C LEU A 272 -20.73 -16.68 3.05
N PHE A 273 -19.73 -16.21 3.80
CA PHE A 273 -18.48 -15.70 3.23
C PHE A 273 -17.68 -16.81 2.52
N LYS A 274 -17.57 -17.99 3.12
CA LYS A 274 -16.92 -19.16 2.51
C LYS A 274 -17.66 -19.61 1.24
N ASP A 275 -18.98 -19.69 1.29
CA ASP A 275 -19.81 -20.10 0.15
C ASP A 275 -19.72 -19.10 -1.01
N MET A 276 -19.66 -17.79 -0.70
CA MET A 276 -19.39 -16.74 -1.69
C MET A 276 -18.07 -16.98 -2.41
N ILE A 277 -17.01 -17.32 -1.68
CA ILE A 277 -15.71 -17.64 -2.27
C ILE A 277 -15.79 -18.93 -3.08
N ALA A 278 -16.26 -20.03 -2.48
CA ALA A 278 -16.24 -21.36 -3.12
C ALA A 278 -17.16 -21.45 -4.35
N ASN A 279 -18.34 -20.82 -4.32
CA ASN A 279 -19.38 -21.05 -5.31
C ASN A 279 -19.72 -19.82 -6.18
N ASN A 280 -19.10 -18.66 -5.94
CA ASN A 280 -19.43 -17.40 -6.61
C ASN A 280 -20.94 -17.05 -6.53
N ASN A 281 -21.63 -17.53 -5.50
CA ASN A 281 -23.09 -17.49 -5.41
C ASN A 281 -23.62 -16.20 -4.78
N HIS A 282 -22.83 -15.12 -4.83
CA HIS A 282 -23.23 -13.87 -4.22
C HIS A 282 -24.31 -13.16 -5.02
N ILE A 283 -25.09 -12.35 -4.31
CA ILE A 283 -26.22 -11.58 -4.89
C ILE A 283 -25.86 -10.12 -5.17
N PHE A 284 -24.62 -9.71 -4.89
CA PHE A 284 -24.15 -8.33 -5.07
C PHE A 284 -23.94 -7.98 -6.54
N LYS A 285 -24.34 -6.77 -6.91
CA LYS A 285 -24.06 -6.20 -8.24
C LYS A 285 -22.68 -5.55 -8.24
N THR A 286 -22.02 -5.56 -9.38
CA THR A 286 -20.78 -4.81 -9.59
C THR A 286 -21.09 -3.37 -9.97
N SER A 287 -20.39 -2.44 -9.32
CA SER A 287 -20.40 -1.01 -9.61
C SER A 287 -18.96 -0.54 -9.83
N ARG A 288 -18.77 0.51 -10.63
CA ARG A 288 -17.44 1.08 -10.89
C ARG A 288 -17.29 2.42 -10.18
N THR A 289 -16.21 2.60 -9.42
CA THR A 289 -15.90 3.87 -8.77
C THR A 289 -15.46 4.92 -9.79
N VAL A 290 -15.45 6.20 -9.38
CA VAL A 290 -14.90 7.31 -10.20
C VAL A 290 -13.42 7.08 -10.54
N SER A 291 -12.68 6.37 -9.67
CA SER A 291 -11.29 5.97 -9.90
C SER A 291 -11.12 4.72 -10.77
N GLY A 292 -12.22 4.18 -11.34
CA GLY A 292 -12.19 3.02 -12.23
C GLY A 292 -12.13 1.66 -11.54
N LEU A 293 -12.24 1.59 -10.21
CA LEU A 293 -12.21 0.33 -9.45
C LEU A 293 -13.59 -0.33 -9.48
N ASP A 294 -13.63 -1.62 -9.84
CA ASP A 294 -14.85 -2.41 -9.71
C ASP A 294 -15.04 -2.87 -8.25
N ILE A 295 -16.22 -2.60 -7.70
CA ILE A 295 -16.61 -2.89 -6.32
C ILE A 295 -17.99 -3.56 -6.29
N PHE A 296 -18.26 -4.35 -5.25
CA PHE A 296 -19.61 -4.84 -5.01
C PHE A 296 -20.48 -3.74 -4.36
N ASP A 297 -21.71 -3.60 -4.83
CA ASP A 297 -22.70 -2.72 -4.19
C ASP A 297 -23.42 -3.45 -3.06
N PHE A 298 -22.89 -3.27 -1.86
CA PHE A 298 -23.43 -3.83 -0.63
C PHE A 298 -24.66 -3.06 -0.09
N ASN A 299 -24.97 -1.85 -0.58
CA ASN A 299 -26.08 -1.04 -0.04
C ASN A 299 -27.44 -1.71 -0.24
N PHE A 300 -27.61 -2.43 -1.35
CA PHE A 300 -28.86 -3.14 -1.68
C PHE A 300 -29.28 -4.18 -0.64
N LYS A 301 -28.35 -4.61 0.23
CA LYS A 301 -28.56 -5.73 1.15
C LYS A 301 -28.32 -5.39 2.60
N ILE A 302 -28.16 -4.11 2.95
CA ILE A 302 -27.90 -3.69 4.33
C ILE A 302 -29.05 -4.06 5.31
N ASN A 303 -30.28 -4.15 4.79
CA ASN A 303 -31.49 -4.51 5.56
C ASN A 303 -31.93 -5.97 5.32
N ASP A 304 -31.13 -6.77 4.63
CA ASP A 304 -31.43 -8.19 4.38
C ASP A 304 -31.21 -9.00 5.67
N GLU A 305 -32.13 -9.92 5.99
CA GLU A 305 -32.05 -10.71 7.23
C GLU A 305 -30.82 -11.62 7.27
N ASN A 306 -30.36 -12.12 6.11
CA ASN A 306 -29.23 -13.02 6.00
C ASN A 306 -27.93 -12.26 5.70
N TRP A 307 -27.98 -11.29 4.80
CA TRP A 307 -26.79 -10.58 4.31
C TRP A 307 -26.53 -9.25 5.01
N GLY A 308 -27.47 -8.72 5.78
CA GLY A 308 -27.41 -7.35 6.33
C GLY A 308 -26.18 -7.07 7.16
N LEU A 309 -25.81 -7.99 8.07
CA LEU A 309 -24.61 -7.81 8.90
C LEU A 309 -23.32 -7.90 8.08
N PHE A 310 -23.22 -8.86 7.15
CA PHE A 310 -22.08 -8.99 6.25
C PHE A 310 -21.92 -7.76 5.36
N ALA A 311 -23.01 -7.32 4.72
CA ALA A 311 -23.07 -6.14 3.86
C ALA A 311 -22.68 -4.86 4.62
N ASN A 312 -23.15 -4.69 5.87
CA ASN A 312 -22.78 -3.53 6.69
C ASN A 312 -21.27 -3.47 6.97
N ILE A 313 -20.64 -4.61 7.25
CA ILE A 313 -19.19 -4.68 7.49
C ILE A 313 -18.44 -4.36 6.18
N CYS A 314 -18.84 -5.00 5.08
CA CYS A 314 -18.21 -4.79 3.78
C CYS A 314 -18.29 -3.33 3.31
N LEU A 315 -19.43 -2.64 3.52
CA LEU A 315 -19.57 -1.21 3.22
C LEU A 315 -18.56 -0.33 3.96
N ARG A 316 -18.31 -0.63 5.25
CA ARG A 316 -17.35 0.14 6.04
C ARG A 316 -15.94 -0.06 5.51
N ILE A 317 -15.55 -1.32 5.26
CA ILE A 317 -14.22 -1.67 4.75
C ILE A 317 -13.98 -1.12 3.34
N THR A 318 -14.99 -1.17 2.45
CA THR A 318 -14.87 -0.72 1.05
C THR A 318 -14.57 0.78 0.96
N CYS A 319 -15.03 1.58 1.93
CA CYS A 319 -14.73 3.02 1.96
C CYS A 319 -13.46 3.36 2.76
N CYS A 320 -12.82 2.40 3.43
CA CYS A 320 -11.56 2.68 4.11
C CYS A 320 -10.45 3.00 3.10
N THR A 321 -9.63 3.98 3.45
CA THR A 321 -8.40 4.32 2.74
C THR A 321 -7.21 3.81 3.54
N CYS A 322 -6.05 3.69 2.90
CA CYS A 322 -4.83 3.16 3.52
C CYS A 322 -4.23 4.13 4.54
N ALA A 323 -4.33 5.43 4.29
CA ALA A 323 -3.81 6.45 5.19
C ALA A 323 -4.71 6.62 6.43
N GLU A 324 -4.13 6.47 7.63
CA GLU A 324 -4.80 6.56 8.93
C GLU A 324 -5.68 7.82 9.07
N ALA A 325 -5.11 9.00 8.77
CA ALA A 325 -5.83 10.28 8.84
C ALA A 325 -6.99 10.41 7.84
N SER A 326 -6.99 9.62 6.77
CA SER A 326 -8.08 9.58 5.78
C SER A 326 -9.12 8.52 6.12
N CYS A 327 -8.69 7.42 6.75
CA CYS A 327 -9.57 6.37 7.25
C CYS A 327 -10.51 6.93 8.34
N GLU A 328 -9.98 7.67 9.32
CA GLU A 328 -10.80 8.30 10.37
C GLU A 328 -11.83 9.30 9.83
N ARG A 329 -11.44 10.12 8.84
CA ARG A 329 -12.33 11.07 8.17
C ARG A 329 -13.44 10.35 7.41
N THR A 330 -13.11 9.25 6.73
CA THR A 330 -14.09 8.49 5.95
C THR A 330 -15.07 7.72 6.84
N ILE A 331 -14.59 7.10 7.91
CA ILE A 331 -15.44 6.46 8.93
C ILE A 331 -16.38 7.49 9.57
N SER A 332 -15.89 8.70 9.85
CA SER A 332 -16.70 9.79 10.41
C SER A 332 -17.79 10.25 9.43
N ALA A 333 -17.46 10.40 8.15
CA ALA A 333 -18.43 10.73 7.10
C ALA A 333 -19.49 9.64 6.90
N GLN A 334 -19.09 8.36 6.91
CA GLN A 334 -20.02 7.23 6.83
C GLN A 334 -20.98 7.18 8.02
N ARG A 335 -20.47 7.41 9.24
CA ARG A 335 -21.33 7.52 10.43
C ARG A 335 -22.35 8.64 10.25
N LEU A 336 -21.93 9.80 9.74
CA LEU A 336 -22.83 10.91 9.47
C LEU A 336 -23.92 10.53 8.45
N ILE A 337 -23.53 9.95 7.31
CA ILE A 337 -24.46 9.54 6.24
C ILE A 337 -25.47 8.51 6.78
N LEU A 338 -25.00 7.46 7.45
CA LEU A 338 -25.86 6.42 8.02
C LEU A 338 -26.82 6.97 9.10
N THR A 339 -26.36 7.96 9.88
CA THR A 339 -27.20 8.63 10.90
C THR A 339 -28.21 9.58 10.25
N CYS A 340 -27.83 10.28 9.18
CA CYS A 340 -28.71 11.16 8.41
C CYS A 340 -29.76 10.39 7.59
N SER A 341 -29.43 9.22 7.05
CA SER A 341 -30.41 8.36 6.38
C SER A 341 -31.45 7.75 7.34
N ASN A 342 -31.16 7.74 8.65
CA ASN A 342 -32.11 7.36 9.70
C ASN A 342 -32.95 8.55 10.22
N LEU A 343 -32.72 9.78 9.73
CA LEU A 343 -33.49 10.98 10.11
C LEU A 343 -34.62 11.34 9.12
N ASN A 344 -34.81 10.53 8.07
CA ASN A 344 -35.95 10.64 7.14
C ASN A 344 -36.85 9.39 7.24
N MET A 345 -37.31 9.07 8.45
CA MET A 345 -38.49 8.24 8.67
C MET A 345 -39.41 8.87 9.70
#